data_AF-A0A6P1IL99-F1
#
_entry.id   AF-A0A6P1IL99-F1
#
_cell.length_a   1.000
_cell.length_b   1.000
_cell.length_c   1.000
_cell.angle_alpha   90.00
_cell.angle_beta   90.00
_cell.angle_gamma   90.00
#
_symmetry.space_group_name_H-M   'P 1'
#
loop_
_entity.id
_entity.type
_entity.pdbx_description
1 polymer ?
#
loop_
_entity_poly.entity_id
_entity_poly.type
_entity_poly.pdbx_seq_one_letter_code
_entity_poly.pdbx_strand_id
1 'polypeptide(L)'
;MTKLVHVCTQRVLPAELMQFQPTVRSRGRTRAVMPLGKLWMNGSTLRVRFIGGTAAQQAKVREQALWWTAHANLHFDFNNAADAEIRISFDPGKGAWSYVGTDNRSIPLDQPTMNLGFMDGGTVAHEFGHAIGLAHEHQNPAGGIQWNEAAVIRDLSGPPNNWTEATIRHNVLNKYRADQVNGTTFDPDSVMLYFFPGSWVQSGVGTRANPVLSALDKAFIGGAKAYPKTAPTLLDAQELTIGALRRTSAAIGKAGEEDLFQFNVKTGGSHTVDTLGPTDVVMKLFGPDSPTAVIAEDDDSGVETNALIRSNLIPGRYYVQVRHYNKVSGMGNYSVKVRRT
;
A
#
# COMPACT_ATOMS: atom_id res chain seq x y z
N MET A 1 29.48 -5.00 24.47
CA MET A 1 28.35 -5.87 24.09
C MET A 1 27.59 -5.18 22.98
N THR A 2 27.65 -5.72 21.76
CA THR A 2 26.88 -5.21 20.62
C THR A 2 25.39 -5.45 20.92
N LYS A 3 24.60 -4.38 21.02
CA LYS A 3 23.16 -4.48 21.25
C LYS A 3 22.57 -5.23 20.04
N LEU A 4 21.90 -6.36 20.26
CA LEU A 4 21.22 -7.09 19.19
C LEU A 4 20.22 -6.14 18.54
N VAL A 5 20.40 -5.87 17.25
CA VAL A 5 19.55 -4.96 16.49
C VAL A 5 18.38 -5.77 15.94
N HIS A 6 17.19 -5.58 16.50
CA HIS A 6 15.97 -6.08 15.87
C HIS A 6 15.63 -5.19 14.69
N VAL A 7 15.54 -5.80 13.50
CA VAL A 7 15.16 -5.14 12.27
C VAL A 7 13.88 -5.80 11.78
N CYS A 8 12.83 -5.02 11.54
CA CYS A 8 11.61 -5.54 10.94
C CYS A 8 11.88 -6.01 9.50
N THR A 9 10.90 -6.65 8.85
CA THR A 9 10.96 -6.91 7.40
C THR A 9 9.71 -6.42 6.72
N GLN A 10 9.88 -5.88 5.51
CA GLN A 10 8.77 -5.62 4.62
C GLN A 10 8.58 -6.85 3.73
N ARG A 11 7.37 -7.44 3.73
CA ARG A 11 7.05 -8.52 2.80
C ARG A 11 6.37 -7.96 1.55
N VAL A 12 6.88 -8.36 0.40
CA VAL A 12 6.25 -8.15 -0.91
C VAL A 12 5.96 -9.51 -1.54
N LEU A 13 5.09 -9.57 -2.54
CA LEU A 13 4.72 -10.84 -3.15
C LEU A 13 5.93 -11.49 -3.86
N PRO A 14 6.06 -12.83 -3.88
CA PRO A 14 7.19 -13.51 -4.52
C PRO A 14 7.40 -13.14 -5.99
N ALA A 15 6.33 -12.86 -6.73
CA ALA A 15 6.38 -12.39 -8.11
C ALA A 15 7.09 -11.02 -8.24
N GLU A 16 7.10 -10.22 -7.17
CA GLU A 16 7.71 -8.89 -7.11
C GLU A 16 9.14 -8.92 -6.57
N LEU A 17 9.50 -9.97 -5.83
CA LEU A 17 10.90 -10.26 -5.47
C LEU A 17 11.74 -10.63 -6.71
N MET A 18 11.11 -11.13 -7.77
CA MET A 18 11.75 -11.53 -9.03
C MET A 18 11.77 -10.44 -10.10
N GLN A 19 11.17 -9.27 -9.84
CA GLN A 19 11.40 -8.10 -10.67
C GLN A 19 12.67 -7.41 -10.17
N PHE A 20 13.69 -7.30 -11.04
CA PHE A 20 14.87 -6.49 -10.72
C PHE A 20 14.41 -5.12 -10.23
N GLN A 21 14.87 -4.70 -9.06
CA GLN A 21 14.90 -3.29 -8.64
C GLN A 21 16.12 -2.67 -9.33
N PRO A 22 16.06 -2.23 -10.60
CA PRO A 22 17.25 -1.84 -11.34
C PRO A 22 17.67 -0.48 -10.81
N THR A 23 18.79 -0.42 -10.09
CA THR A 23 19.34 0.83 -9.57
C THR A 23 19.91 1.66 -10.73
N VAL A 24 19.15 2.65 -11.22
CA VAL A 24 19.65 3.59 -12.23
C VAL A 24 19.52 5.03 -11.75
N ARG A 25 20.61 5.80 -11.89
CA ARG A 25 20.62 7.26 -11.74
C ARG A 25 19.75 7.89 -12.85
N SER A 26 18.59 8.42 -12.47
CA SER A 26 17.80 9.32 -13.33
C SER A 26 17.75 10.72 -12.73
N ARG A 27 17.89 11.75 -13.58
CA ARG A 27 17.71 13.15 -13.22
C ARG A 27 16.21 13.46 -13.06
N GLY A 28 15.66 13.12 -11.90
CA GLY A 28 14.27 13.41 -11.52
C GLY A 28 14.14 13.69 -10.02
N ARG A 29 13.27 14.62 -9.63
CA ARG A 29 13.11 15.11 -8.24
C ARG A 29 12.46 14.06 -7.28
N THR A 30 13.31 13.50 -6.42
CA THR A 30 13.24 13.17 -4.96
C THR A 30 11.90 12.84 -4.28
N ARG A 31 11.73 11.62 -3.70
CA ARG A 31 10.53 11.17 -2.96
C ARG A 31 10.74 9.95 -2.01
N ALA A 32 10.11 9.92 -0.83
CA ALA A 32 9.81 8.79 0.08
C ALA A 32 9.07 7.63 -0.62
N VAL A 33 8.89 6.50 0.07
CA VAL A 33 8.62 5.22 -0.60
C VAL A 33 7.18 4.75 -0.35
N MET A 34 6.34 4.83 -1.38
CA MET A 34 5.01 4.21 -1.43
C MET A 34 4.88 3.51 -2.79
N PRO A 35 4.91 2.18 -2.85
CA PRO A 35 4.87 1.48 -4.13
C PRO A 35 3.57 1.76 -4.86
N LEU A 36 3.66 2.13 -6.13
CA LEU A 36 2.49 2.41 -6.96
C LEU A 36 1.56 1.19 -7.04
N GLY A 37 0.26 1.43 -6.98
CA GLY A 37 -0.76 0.39 -7.12
C GLY A 37 -1.09 -0.39 -5.85
N LYS A 38 -0.38 -0.15 -4.74
CA LYS A 38 -0.57 -0.86 -3.46
C LYS A 38 -1.55 -0.20 -2.50
N LEU A 39 -1.99 1.03 -2.78
CA LEU A 39 -2.90 1.72 -1.89
C LEU A 39 -4.29 1.09 -1.89
N TRP A 40 -4.90 1.11 -0.72
CA TRP A 40 -6.32 0.84 -0.57
C TRP A 40 -7.13 1.97 -1.22
N MET A 41 -8.40 1.70 -1.54
CA MET A 41 -9.30 2.75 -1.97
C MET A 41 -9.51 3.77 -0.84
N ASN A 42 -9.42 5.05 -1.15
CA ASN A 42 -9.58 6.12 -0.16
C ASN A 42 -10.95 6.04 0.54
N GLY A 43 -10.96 6.22 1.87
CA GLY A 43 -12.16 6.09 2.70
C GLY A 43 -12.54 4.65 3.08
N SER A 44 -11.73 3.65 2.71
CA SER A 44 -12.03 2.25 3.04
C SER A 44 -11.94 1.95 4.54
N THR A 45 -12.80 1.03 4.99
CA THR A 45 -12.68 0.35 6.28
C THR A 45 -11.99 -0.99 6.09
N LEU A 46 -10.82 -1.16 6.70
CA LEU A 46 -10.02 -2.37 6.68
C LEU A 46 -10.30 -3.18 7.93
N ARG A 47 -10.74 -4.43 7.76
CA ARG A 47 -11.01 -5.32 8.89
C ARG A 47 -9.70 -5.90 9.40
N VAL A 48 -9.59 -5.97 10.71
CA VAL A 48 -8.39 -6.43 11.40
C VAL A 48 -8.75 -7.61 12.29
N ARG A 49 -7.98 -8.69 12.14
CA ARG A 49 -8.11 -9.93 12.91
C ARG A 49 -6.84 -10.23 13.68
N PHE A 50 -6.99 -10.64 14.93
CA PHE A 50 -5.90 -11.12 15.78
C PHE A 50 -5.85 -12.64 15.75
N ILE A 51 -4.70 -13.19 15.36
CA ILE A 51 -4.37 -14.61 15.44
C ILE A 51 -3.52 -14.80 16.71
N GLY A 52 -4.19 -14.83 17.85
CA GLY A 52 -3.57 -14.89 19.18
C GLY A 52 -3.25 -13.51 19.76
N GLY A 53 -2.15 -13.43 20.52
CA GLY A 53 -1.73 -12.23 21.24
C GLY A 53 -2.47 -12.03 22.57
N THR A 54 -1.77 -11.49 23.55
CA THR A 54 -2.33 -11.08 24.85
C THR A 54 -3.21 -9.84 24.71
N ALA A 55 -4.09 -9.60 25.70
CA ALA A 55 -4.92 -8.39 25.73
C ALA A 55 -4.08 -7.10 25.66
N ALA A 56 -2.93 -7.06 26.33
CA ALA A 56 -2.01 -5.92 26.30
C ALA A 56 -1.41 -5.70 24.89
N GLN A 57 -0.98 -6.77 24.22
CA GLN A 57 -0.50 -6.67 22.83
C GLN A 57 -1.59 -6.15 21.90
N GLN A 58 -2.80 -6.73 21.97
CA GLN A 58 -3.89 -6.27 21.10
C GLN A 58 -4.34 -4.83 21.42
N ALA A 59 -4.27 -4.39 22.68
CA ALA A 59 -4.56 -3.00 23.06
C ALA A 59 -3.55 -2.04 22.44
N LYS A 60 -2.25 -2.35 22.52
CA LYS A 60 -1.19 -1.57 21.87
C LYS A 60 -1.34 -1.53 20.34
N VAL A 61 -1.81 -2.63 19.74
CA VAL A 61 -2.12 -2.65 18.30
C VAL A 61 -3.21 -1.63 17.97
N ARG A 62 -4.33 -1.67 18.68
CA ARG A 62 -5.45 -0.73 18.45
C ARG A 62 -5.02 0.72 18.62
N GLU A 63 -4.22 1.01 19.65
CA GLU A 63 -3.71 2.36 19.90
C GLU A 63 -2.85 2.89 18.73
N GLN A 64 -1.78 2.18 18.38
CA GLN A 64 -0.81 2.69 17.40
C GLN A 64 -1.31 2.62 15.96
N ALA A 65 -2.15 1.64 15.62
CA ALA A 65 -2.79 1.58 14.31
C ALA A 65 -3.64 2.85 14.06
N LEU A 66 -4.38 3.30 15.07
CA LEU A 66 -5.25 4.48 14.97
C LEU A 66 -4.49 5.80 14.87
N TRP A 67 -3.17 5.83 15.12
CA TRP A 67 -2.36 7.01 14.82
C TRP A 67 -2.42 7.38 13.34
N TRP A 68 -2.49 6.39 12.45
CA TRP A 68 -2.60 6.63 11.01
C TRP A 68 -3.95 7.20 10.62
N THR A 69 -5.06 6.68 11.14
CA THR A 69 -6.44 7.11 10.77
C THR A 69 -6.77 8.52 11.27
N ALA A 70 -6.01 9.04 12.23
CA ALA A 70 -6.06 10.45 12.60
C ALA A 70 -5.69 11.39 11.43
N HIS A 71 -4.88 10.92 10.48
CA HIS A 71 -4.36 11.71 9.34
C HIS A 71 -4.78 11.17 7.98
N ALA A 72 -4.86 9.85 7.83
CA ALA A 72 -5.31 9.14 6.65
C ALA A 72 -6.84 8.99 6.65
N ASN A 73 -7.45 9.10 5.48
CA ASN A 73 -8.84 8.73 5.26
C ASN A 73 -8.97 7.21 5.08
N LEU A 74 -8.66 6.47 6.14
CA LEU A 74 -8.86 5.03 6.26
C LEU A 74 -9.44 4.74 7.65
N HIS A 75 -10.13 3.62 7.77
CA HIS A 75 -10.66 3.14 9.06
C HIS A 75 -10.18 1.72 9.33
N PHE A 76 -10.00 1.38 10.59
CA PHE A 76 -9.69 0.01 11.02
C PHE A 76 -10.84 -0.54 11.85
N ASP A 77 -11.40 -1.66 11.40
CA ASP A 77 -12.45 -2.38 12.12
C ASP A 77 -11.88 -3.65 12.75
N PHE A 78 -11.65 -3.60 14.06
CA PHE A 78 -11.11 -4.72 14.83
C PHE A 78 -12.21 -5.73 15.22
N ASN A 79 -12.85 -6.32 14.20
CA ASN A 79 -14.01 -7.20 14.36
C ASN A 79 -13.68 -8.71 14.35
N ASN A 80 -12.41 -9.07 14.15
CA ASN A 80 -11.96 -10.47 14.08
C ASN A 80 -12.63 -11.29 12.96
N ALA A 81 -13.06 -10.64 11.87
CA ALA A 81 -13.66 -11.30 10.71
C ALA A 81 -12.71 -12.35 10.12
N ALA A 82 -13.27 -13.50 9.71
CA ALA A 82 -12.47 -14.61 9.22
C ALA A 82 -11.69 -14.25 7.95
N ASP A 83 -12.28 -13.40 7.11
CA ASP A 83 -11.76 -12.89 5.85
C ASP A 83 -11.18 -11.47 5.96
N ALA A 84 -10.78 -11.05 7.17
CA ALA A 84 -10.20 -9.73 7.41
C ALA A 84 -8.98 -9.46 6.52
N GLU A 85 -8.87 -8.22 6.02
CA GLU A 85 -7.77 -7.78 5.18
C GLU A 85 -6.43 -7.88 5.92
N ILE A 86 -6.38 -7.40 7.15
CA ILE A 86 -5.18 -7.40 7.98
C ILE A 86 -5.30 -8.49 9.05
N ARG A 87 -4.37 -9.45 9.05
CA ARG A 87 -4.39 -10.62 9.95
C ARG A 87 -3.08 -10.70 10.72
N ILE A 88 -3.14 -10.45 12.02
CA ILE A 88 -1.96 -10.16 12.86
C ILE A 88 -1.65 -11.36 13.75
N SER A 89 -0.44 -11.88 13.62
CA SER A 89 0.15 -12.88 14.53
C SER A 89 1.18 -12.24 15.47
N PHE A 90 1.55 -12.94 16.55
CA PHE A 90 2.45 -12.43 17.59
C PHE A 90 3.57 -13.43 17.91
N ASP A 91 4.09 -14.11 16.89
CA ASP A 91 5.11 -15.14 17.03
C ASP A 91 6.50 -14.49 17.21
N PRO A 92 7.12 -14.57 18.39
CA PRO A 92 8.41 -13.93 18.66
C PRO A 92 9.56 -14.53 17.82
N GLY A 93 9.40 -15.77 17.34
CA GLY A 93 10.39 -16.43 16.47
C GLY A 93 10.35 -15.96 15.02
N LYS A 94 9.35 -15.16 14.62
CA LYS A 94 9.13 -14.74 13.23
C LYS A 94 9.37 -13.24 12.97
N GLY A 95 9.97 -12.52 13.92
CA GLY A 95 10.29 -11.09 13.80
C GLY A 95 9.05 -10.19 13.70
N ALA A 96 9.22 -8.93 13.32
CA ALA A 96 8.10 -8.03 13.00
C ALA A 96 8.07 -7.76 11.50
N TRP A 97 6.88 -7.87 10.88
CA TRP A 97 6.69 -7.68 9.46
C TRP A 97 5.24 -7.49 9.05
N SER A 98 5.04 -6.89 7.87
CA SER A 98 3.74 -6.78 7.21
C SER A 98 3.87 -6.86 5.70
N TYR A 99 2.82 -7.34 5.03
CA TYR A 99 2.65 -7.14 3.58
C TYR A 99 2.24 -5.71 3.27
N VAL A 100 2.62 -5.23 2.09
CA VAL A 100 2.40 -3.83 1.71
C VAL A 100 1.02 -3.62 1.11
N GLY A 101 0.19 -2.81 1.78
CA GLY A 101 -1.06 -2.32 1.21
C GLY A 101 -2.00 -3.44 0.74
N THR A 102 -2.51 -3.36 -0.48
CA THR A 102 -3.45 -4.33 -1.05
C THR A 102 -2.88 -5.74 -1.22
N ASP A 103 -1.56 -5.96 -1.09
CA ASP A 103 -0.96 -7.31 -1.17
C ASP A 103 -1.49 -8.25 -0.09
N ASN A 104 -1.94 -7.68 1.02
CA ASN A 104 -2.65 -8.38 2.09
C ASN A 104 -3.84 -9.22 1.54
N ARG A 105 -4.46 -8.81 0.43
CA ARG A 105 -5.58 -9.52 -0.22
C ARG A 105 -5.15 -10.77 -0.99
N SER A 106 -3.89 -10.86 -1.41
CA SER A 106 -3.36 -12.01 -2.14
C SER A 106 -2.90 -13.14 -1.23
N ILE A 107 -2.95 -12.94 0.09
CA ILE A 107 -2.51 -13.91 1.09
C ILE A 107 -3.70 -14.81 1.48
N PRO A 108 -3.52 -16.14 1.57
CA PRO A 108 -4.55 -17.06 2.05
C PRO A 108 -5.17 -16.63 3.38
N LEU A 109 -6.48 -16.85 3.55
CA LEU A 109 -7.26 -16.36 4.69
C LEU A 109 -6.86 -17.00 6.04
N ASP A 110 -6.27 -18.19 5.99
CA ASP A 110 -5.75 -18.93 7.15
C ASP A 110 -4.33 -18.49 7.54
N GLN A 111 -3.68 -17.62 6.77
CA GLN A 111 -2.34 -17.13 7.02
C GLN A 111 -2.33 -15.68 7.54
N PRO A 112 -1.37 -15.32 8.42
CA PRO A 112 -1.17 -13.94 8.83
C PRO A 112 -0.66 -13.08 7.67
N THR A 113 -1.09 -11.82 7.64
CA THR A 113 -0.54 -10.79 6.75
C THR A 113 0.40 -9.82 7.47
N MET A 114 0.47 -9.94 8.80
CA MET A 114 1.38 -9.22 9.66
C MET A 114 1.81 -10.12 10.82
N ASN A 115 3.04 -9.98 11.28
CA ASN A 115 3.49 -10.54 12.54
C ASN A 115 4.14 -9.45 13.38
N LEU A 116 3.85 -9.46 14.68
CA LEU A 116 4.43 -8.57 15.67
C LEU A 116 5.16 -9.41 16.72
N GLY A 117 6.30 -9.97 16.34
CA GLY A 117 7.15 -10.77 17.22
C GLY A 117 7.79 -9.96 18.36
N PHE A 118 7.92 -8.65 18.15
CA PHE A 118 8.26 -7.66 19.17
C PHE A 118 7.44 -6.38 18.88
N MET A 119 7.27 -5.53 19.89
CA MET A 119 6.40 -4.36 19.81
C MET A 119 7.03 -3.14 20.48
N ASP A 120 8.35 -2.99 20.44
CA ASP A 120 9.04 -1.88 21.11
C ASP A 120 8.81 -0.55 20.38
N GLY A 121 8.74 0.56 21.14
CA GLY A 121 8.56 1.89 20.56
C GLY A 121 7.35 1.99 19.61
N GLY A 122 7.62 2.44 18.39
CA GLY A 122 6.65 2.62 17.29
C GLY A 122 6.52 1.44 16.33
N THR A 123 6.97 0.24 16.70
CA THR A 123 6.97 -0.94 15.81
C THR A 123 5.59 -1.24 15.22
N VAL A 124 4.52 -1.14 16.01
CA VAL A 124 3.17 -1.40 15.48
C VAL A 124 2.80 -0.34 14.44
N ALA A 125 3.04 0.94 14.73
CA ALA A 125 2.78 2.02 13.78
C ALA A 125 3.59 1.82 12.48
N HIS A 126 4.84 1.35 12.57
CA HIS A 126 5.66 0.98 11.42
C HIS A 126 4.99 -0.11 10.57
N GLU A 127 4.63 -1.24 11.18
CA GLU A 127 4.00 -2.35 10.45
C GLU A 127 2.63 -1.96 9.86
N PHE A 128 1.87 -1.12 10.54
CA PHE A 128 0.63 -0.57 9.98
C PHE A 128 0.89 0.41 8.84
N GLY A 129 2.02 1.13 8.85
CA GLY A 129 2.48 1.93 7.72
C GLY A 129 2.66 1.07 6.47
N HIS A 130 3.29 -0.10 6.61
CA HIS A 130 3.35 -1.10 5.54
C HIS A 130 1.96 -1.60 5.13
N ALA A 131 1.12 -1.98 6.09
CA ALA A 131 -0.23 -2.48 5.80
C ALA A 131 -1.11 -1.48 5.03
N ILE A 132 -0.82 -0.17 5.12
CA ILE A 132 -1.51 0.88 4.35
C ILE A 132 -0.73 1.38 3.12
N GLY A 133 0.39 0.73 2.77
CA GLY A 133 1.08 0.94 1.50
C GLY A 133 2.37 1.74 1.57
N LEU A 134 2.86 2.11 2.76
CA LEU A 134 4.18 2.73 2.91
C LEU A 134 5.27 1.65 2.84
N ALA A 135 6.44 2.06 2.37
CA ALA A 135 7.66 1.27 2.40
C ALA A 135 8.74 2.04 3.19
N HIS A 136 9.91 1.45 3.34
CA HIS A 136 10.91 2.01 4.24
C HIS A 136 11.51 3.34 3.79
N GLU A 137 11.72 4.23 4.76
CA GLU A 137 12.29 5.56 4.51
C GLU A 137 13.78 5.50 4.12
N HIS A 138 14.56 4.52 4.61
CA HIS A 138 15.97 4.36 4.21
C HIS A 138 16.14 3.91 2.75
N GLN A 139 15.09 3.38 2.15
CA GLN A 139 15.07 3.00 0.73
C GLN A 139 14.66 4.15 -0.18
N ASN A 140 14.46 5.36 0.38
CA ASN A 140 14.18 6.58 -0.38
C ASN A 140 15.29 6.84 -1.42
N PRO A 141 14.97 6.97 -2.72
CA PRO A 141 15.94 7.20 -3.79
C PRO A 141 16.79 8.46 -3.62
N ALA A 142 16.33 9.45 -2.86
CA ALA A 142 16.96 10.74 -2.78
C ALA A 142 17.41 11.09 -1.36
N GLY A 143 18.73 11.21 -1.21
CA GLY A 143 19.38 11.17 0.09
C GLY A 143 19.51 9.73 0.59
N GLY A 144 19.51 9.56 1.90
CA GLY A 144 19.58 8.27 2.56
C GLY A 144 20.99 7.83 2.93
N ILE A 145 21.05 6.61 3.45
CA ILE A 145 22.22 6.09 4.15
C ILE A 145 23.28 5.62 3.15
N GLN A 146 24.54 5.99 3.40
CA GLN A 146 25.69 5.41 2.72
C GLN A 146 26.15 4.19 3.52
N TRP A 147 25.82 3.01 3.01
CA TRP A 147 26.02 1.76 3.73
C TRP A 147 27.48 1.31 3.74
N ASN A 148 27.92 0.81 4.89
CA ASN A 148 28.99 -0.18 4.97
C ASN A 148 28.36 -1.55 4.69
N GLU A 149 28.16 -1.88 3.41
CA GLU A 149 27.44 -3.10 3.00
C GLU A 149 28.03 -4.38 3.61
N ALA A 150 29.36 -4.46 3.73
CA ALA A 150 30.03 -5.61 4.34
C ALA A 150 29.65 -5.78 5.81
N ALA A 151 29.56 -4.68 6.58
CA ALA A 151 29.10 -4.73 7.96
C ALA A 151 27.61 -5.09 8.06
N VAL A 152 26.77 -4.52 7.21
CA VAL A 152 25.33 -4.82 7.15
C VAL A 152 25.09 -6.29 6.84
N ILE A 153 25.73 -6.82 5.79
CA ILE A 153 25.59 -8.22 5.37
C ILE A 153 26.09 -9.16 6.47
N ARG A 154 27.28 -8.91 7.02
CA ARG A 154 27.84 -9.72 8.11
C ARG A 154 26.90 -9.80 9.31
N ASP A 155 26.39 -8.66 9.77
CA ASP A 155 25.63 -8.60 11.01
C ASP A 155 24.21 -9.16 10.83
N LEU A 156 23.55 -8.92 9.68
CA LEU A 156 22.19 -9.43 9.41
C LEU A 156 22.15 -10.89 8.95
N SER A 157 23.26 -11.44 8.45
CA SER A 157 23.38 -12.88 8.19
C SER A 157 23.56 -13.70 9.48
N GLY A 158 23.90 -13.06 10.60
CA GLY A 158 23.96 -13.69 11.92
C GLY A 158 22.62 -13.64 12.68
N PRO A 159 22.53 -14.30 13.85
CA PRO A 159 21.36 -14.21 14.71
C PRO A 159 21.17 -12.77 15.25
N PRO A 160 19.91 -12.33 15.47
CA PRO A 160 18.69 -13.14 15.43
C PRO A 160 18.05 -13.24 14.03
N ASN A 161 18.52 -12.46 13.05
CA ASN A 161 17.87 -12.33 11.74
C ASN A 161 18.14 -13.54 10.84
N ASN A 162 19.40 -13.98 10.76
CA ASN A 162 19.85 -15.09 9.92
C ASN A 162 19.40 -14.95 8.46
N TRP A 163 19.46 -13.72 7.90
CA TRP A 163 18.97 -13.46 6.56
C TRP A 163 19.99 -13.83 5.47
N THR A 164 19.46 -14.25 4.32
CA THR A 164 20.26 -14.35 3.09
C THR A 164 20.64 -12.96 2.61
N GLU A 165 21.75 -12.87 1.87
CA GLU A 165 22.18 -11.60 1.26
C GLU A 165 21.07 -10.99 0.37
N ALA A 166 20.33 -11.82 -0.36
CA ALA A 166 19.20 -11.35 -1.18
C ALA A 166 18.13 -10.65 -0.34
N THR A 167 17.75 -11.22 0.81
CA THR A 167 16.80 -10.61 1.75
C THR A 167 17.37 -9.32 2.34
N ILE A 168 18.66 -9.28 2.69
CA ILE A 168 19.34 -8.09 3.22
C ILE A 168 19.36 -6.97 2.19
N ARG A 169 19.70 -7.29 0.94
CA ARG A 169 19.68 -6.32 -0.15
C ARG A 169 18.29 -5.76 -0.36
N HIS A 170 17.27 -6.61 -0.44
CA HIS A 170 15.90 -6.17 -0.66
C HIS A 170 15.36 -5.28 0.46
N ASN A 171 15.60 -5.63 1.74
CA ASN A 171 15.00 -4.92 2.88
C ASN A 171 15.82 -3.72 3.36
N VAL A 172 17.14 -3.72 3.15
CA VAL A 172 18.05 -2.73 3.77
C VAL A 172 18.87 -1.95 2.75
N LEU A 173 19.58 -2.66 1.85
CA LEU A 173 20.61 -2.00 1.03
C LEU A 173 20.04 -1.33 -0.23
N ASN A 174 19.09 -1.98 -0.90
CA ASN A 174 18.55 -1.50 -2.15
C ASN A 174 17.62 -0.31 -1.91
N LYS A 175 17.69 0.67 -2.81
CA LYS A 175 16.78 1.80 -2.87
C LYS A 175 15.76 1.59 -3.98
N TYR A 176 14.57 2.13 -3.80
CA TYR A 176 13.57 2.18 -4.87
C TYR A 176 14.01 3.16 -5.97
N ARG A 177 13.53 2.96 -7.20
CA ARG A 177 13.67 3.98 -8.24
C ARG A 177 12.65 5.10 -8.02
N ALA A 178 13.00 6.32 -8.42
CA ALA A 178 12.15 7.50 -8.27
C ALA A 178 10.79 7.40 -9.02
N ASP A 179 10.70 6.56 -10.05
CA ASP A 179 9.49 6.31 -10.82
C ASP A 179 8.62 5.16 -10.25
N GLN A 180 9.12 4.41 -9.27
CA GLN A 180 8.37 3.33 -8.62
C GLN A 180 7.57 3.80 -7.40
N VAL A 181 7.79 5.04 -6.93
CA VAL A 181 7.30 5.51 -5.64
C VAL A 181 6.75 6.93 -5.65
N ASN A 182 5.75 7.18 -4.81
CA ASN A 182 5.34 8.53 -4.40
C ASN A 182 5.86 8.82 -2.99
N GLY A 183 6.29 10.05 -2.73
CA GLY A 183 6.90 10.43 -1.45
C GLY A 183 7.52 11.83 -1.39
N THR A 184 8.25 12.08 -0.30
CA THR A 184 8.84 13.35 0.15
C THR A 184 10.39 13.34 0.22
N THR A 185 11.03 14.41 0.69
CA THR A 185 12.46 14.37 1.06
C THR A 185 12.71 13.37 2.21
N PHE A 186 13.94 12.83 2.30
CA PHE A 186 14.35 11.92 3.39
C PHE A 186 13.99 12.49 4.77
N ASP A 187 13.27 11.71 5.57
CA ASP A 187 12.86 12.08 6.92
C ASP A 187 13.58 11.25 8.00
N PRO A 188 14.55 11.82 8.74
CA PRO A 188 15.23 11.12 9.82
C PRO A 188 14.31 10.80 11.02
N ASP A 189 13.14 11.43 11.11
CA ASP A 189 12.16 11.27 12.19
C ASP A 189 10.99 10.36 11.82
N SER A 190 10.94 9.85 10.58
CA SER A 190 9.84 8.98 10.14
C SER A 190 9.77 7.71 10.97
N VAL A 191 8.55 7.30 11.34
CA VAL A 191 8.32 5.97 11.94
C VAL A 191 8.71 4.85 10.98
N MET A 192 8.71 5.12 9.67
CA MET A 192 9.09 4.18 8.60
C MET A 192 10.62 4.06 8.42
N LEU A 193 11.42 4.79 9.22
CA LEU A 193 12.87 4.67 9.24
C LEU A 193 13.33 3.67 10.31
N TYR A 194 14.07 2.65 9.89
CA TYR A 194 14.71 1.72 10.83
C TYR A 194 15.83 2.38 11.62
N PHE A 195 16.02 1.85 12.84
CA PHE A 195 17.24 2.08 13.61
C PHE A 195 18.39 1.29 12.98
N PHE A 196 19.46 1.99 12.63
CA PHE A 196 20.68 1.43 12.10
C PHE A 196 21.85 1.92 12.95
N PRO A 197 22.71 1.02 13.45
CA PRO A 197 23.87 1.43 14.22
C PRO A 197 24.88 2.18 13.34
N GLY A 198 25.67 3.06 13.95
CA GLY A 198 26.71 3.81 13.25
C GLY A 198 27.73 2.94 12.54
N SER A 199 27.97 1.71 13.03
CA SER A 199 28.84 0.72 12.38
C SER A 199 28.38 0.29 10.98
N TRP A 200 27.10 0.45 10.66
CA TRP A 200 26.54 0.13 9.34
C TRP A 200 26.59 1.30 8.37
N VAL A 201 26.95 2.49 8.83
CA VAL A 201 26.96 3.72 8.03
C VAL A 201 28.40 4.19 7.84
N GLN A 202 28.77 4.55 6.62
CA GLN A 202 30.14 4.98 6.30
C GLN A 202 30.61 6.19 7.11
N SER A 203 29.69 7.07 7.51
CA SER A 203 30.00 8.23 8.37
C SER A 203 30.24 7.88 9.84
N GLY A 204 29.94 6.65 10.26
CA GLY A 204 29.91 6.25 11.67
C GLY A 204 28.70 6.76 12.46
N VAL A 205 27.79 7.51 11.84
CA VAL A 205 26.58 8.06 12.47
C VAL A 205 25.36 7.29 11.97
N GLY A 206 24.75 6.53 12.88
CA GLY A 206 23.55 5.74 12.62
C GLY A 206 22.26 6.55 12.65
N THR A 207 21.12 5.87 12.53
CA THR A 207 19.79 6.46 12.74
C THR A 207 19.33 6.25 14.18
N ARG A 208 18.19 6.85 14.54
CA ARG A 208 17.53 6.67 15.85
C ARG A 208 16.24 5.88 15.69
N ALA A 209 15.80 5.22 16.76
CA ALA A 209 14.48 4.63 16.81
C ALA A 209 13.43 5.73 16.98
N ASN A 210 12.44 5.77 16.08
CA ASN A 210 11.37 6.78 16.09
C ASN A 210 10.09 6.16 16.68
N PRO A 211 9.66 6.58 17.88
CA PRO A 211 8.56 5.92 18.58
C PRO A 211 7.17 6.39 18.15
N VAL A 212 7.08 7.44 17.32
CA VAL A 212 5.84 8.13 16.94
C VAL A 212 5.89 8.58 15.48
N LEU A 213 4.72 8.89 14.90
CA LEU A 213 4.62 9.47 13.56
C LEU A 213 5.26 10.85 13.50
N SER A 214 6.13 11.08 12.51
CA SER A 214 6.74 12.38 12.25
C SER A 214 5.72 13.38 11.68
N ALA A 215 6.09 14.66 11.57
CA ALA A 215 5.26 15.64 10.88
C ALA A 215 5.09 15.29 9.38
N LEU A 216 6.13 14.71 8.77
CA LEU A 216 6.12 14.37 7.35
C LEU A 216 5.31 13.09 7.09
N ASP A 217 5.36 12.10 7.97
CA ASP A 217 4.51 10.89 7.93
C ASP A 217 3.03 11.31 7.85
N LYS A 218 2.62 12.20 8.76
CA LYS A 218 1.25 12.71 8.88
C LYS A 218 0.82 13.49 7.65
N ALA A 219 1.68 14.39 7.15
CA ALA A 219 1.39 15.20 5.98
C ALA A 219 1.35 14.37 4.70
N PHE A 220 2.23 13.39 4.57
CA PHE A 220 2.30 12.52 3.40
C PHE A 220 1.07 11.61 3.31
N ILE A 221 0.73 10.91 4.41
CA ILE A 221 -0.37 9.95 4.41
C ILE A 221 -1.74 10.60 4.24
N GLY A 222 -1.92 11.83 4.72
CA GLY A 222 -3.14 12.63 4.53
C GLY A 222 -3.14 13.47 3.25
N GLY A 223 -2.07 13.41 2.46
CA GLY A 223 -1.90 14.22 1.25
C GLY A 223 -2.61 13.63 0.03
N ALA A 224 -2.76 14.44 -1.02
CA ALA A 224 -3.44 14.05 -2.27
C ALA A 224 -2.87 12.82 -2.99
N LYS A 225 -1.67 12.36 -2.61
CA LYS A 225 -1.02 11.18 -3.21
C LYS A 225 -1.25 9.89 -2.41
N ALA A 226 -1.91 9.97 -1.26
CA ALA A 226 -2.19 8.85 -0.36
C ALA A 226 -3.69 8.85 0.02
N TYR A 227 -4.03 9.17 1.27
CA TYR A 227 -5.40 9.07 1.79
C TYR A 227 -5.97 10.43 2.26
N PRO A 228 -6.22 11.38 1.34
CA PRO A 228 -6.75 12.69 1.71
C PRO A 228 -8.20 12.60 2.21
N LYS A 229 -8.47 13.20 3.37
CA LYS A 229 -9.84 13.28 3.95
C LYS A 229 -10.81 14.15 3.16
N THR A 230 -10.28 15.01 2.29
CA THR A 230 -11.07 15.92 1.46
C THR A 230 -11.42 15.34 0.09
N ALA A 231 -10.86 14.18 -0.28
CA ALA A 231 -11.20 13.56 -1.55
C ALA A 231 -12.51 12.76 -1.44
N PRO A 232 -13.25 12.61 -2.55
CA PRO A 232 -14.42 11.75 -2.61
C PRO A 232 -14.12 10.34 -2.08
N THR A 233 -15.10 9.77 -1.40
CA THR A 233 -15.07 8.40 -0.89
C THR A 233 -16.08 7.54 -1.62
N LEU A 234 -16.15 6.26 -1.26
CA LEU A 234 -17.21 5.36 -1.71
C LEU A 234 -18.63 5.87 -1.44
N LEU A 235 -18.83 6.72 -0.43
CA LEU A 235 -20.12 7.34 -0.15
C LEU A 235 -20.53 8.33 -1.25
N ASP A 236 -19.54 8.90 -1.94
CA ASP A 236 -19.71 9.86 -3.04
C ASP A 236 -19.67 9.18 -4.41
N ALA A 237 -19.51 7.85 -4.45
CA ALA A 237 -19.37 7.10 -5.68
C ALA A 237 -20.63 7.22 -6.56
N GLN A 238 -20.44 7.59 -7.82
CA GLN A 238 -21.55 7.78 -8.74
C GLN A 238 -22.19 6.44 -9.13
N GLU A 239 -23.52 6.33 -8.99
CA GLU A 239 -24.26 5.13 -9.38
C GLU A 239 -24.32 4.98 -10.91
N LEU A 240 -23.91 3.82 -11.41
CA LEU A 240 -24.06 3.42 -12.81
C LEU A 240 -25.22 2.46 -12.98
N THR A 241 -26.08 2.76 -13.95
CA THR A 241 -27.17 1.85 -14.35
C THR A 241 -26.66 0.84 -15.38
N ILE A 242 -26.74 -0.45 -15.04
CA ILE A 242 -26.41 -1.55 -15.96
C ILE A 242 -27.29 -1.45 -17.21
N GLY A 243 -26.65 -1.37 -18.38
CA GLY A 243 -27.35 -1.30 -19.67
C GLY A 243 -27.94 0.07 -20.00
N ALA A 244 -27.53 1.15 -19.32
CA ALA A 244 -27.96 2.50 -19.64
C ALA A 244 -27.76 2.84 -21.13
N LEU A 245 -28.72 3.52 -21.76
CA LEU A 245 -28.62 3.91 -23.17
C LEU A 245 -27.39 4.79 -23.42
N ARG A 246 -27.20 5.81 -22.57
CA ARG A 246 -26.08 6.74 -22.61
C ARG A 246 -24.96 6.30 -21.67
N ARG A 247 -23.72 6.60 -22.04
CA ARG A 247 -22.55 6.48 -21.14
C ARG A 247 -22.61 7.58 -20.10
N THR A 248 -22.03 7.34 -18.93
CA THR A 248 -21.83 8.37 -17.91
C THR A 248 -20.58 9.15 -18.25
N SER A 249 -20.71 10.44 -18.55
CA SER A 249 -19.56 11.33 -18.77
C SER A 249 -18.89 11.67 -17.43
N ALA A 250 -17.56 11.67 -17.42
CA ALA A 250 -16.74 11.98 -16.26
C ALA A 250 -15.43 12.66 -16.69
N ALA A 251 -14.66 13.15 -15.72
CA ALA A 251 -13.39 13.79 -15.98
C ALA A 251 -12.45 13.63 -14.78
N ILE A 252 -11.21 13.24 -15.05
CA ILE A 252 -10.11 13.39 -14.09
C ILE A 252 -9.76 14.88 -14.07
N GLY A 253 -10.37 15.61 -13.14
CA GLY A 253 -10.27 17.06 -13.01
C GLY A 253 -8.99 17.53 -12.33
N LYS A 254 -8.33 16.65 -11.57
CA LYS A 254 -7.04 16.92 -10.93
C LYS A 254 -6.08 15.75 -11.08
N ALA A 255 -4.80 16.05 -11.24
CA ALA A 255 -3.77 15.02 -11.28
C ALA A 255 -3.74 14.20 -9.99
N GLY A 256 -3.81 12.88 -10.13
CA GLY A 256 -3.84 11.93 -9.01
C GLY A 256 -5.23 11.70 -8.41
N GLU A 257 -6.28 12.35 -8.94
CA GLU A 257 -7.67 12.06 -8.63
C GLU A 257 -8.05 10.64 -9.09
N GLU A 258 -8.95 10.03 -8.33
CA GLU A 258 -9.57 8.76 -8.65
C GLU A 258 -11.08 8.96 -8.59
N ASP A 259 -11.74 8.74 -9.72
CA ASP A 259 -13.19 8.78 -9.81
C ASP A 259 -13.75 7.43 -9.35
N LEU A 260 -14.77 7.49 -8.49
CA LEU A 260 -15.42 6.32 -7.93
C LEU A 260 -16.83 6.19 -8.48
N PHE A 261 -17.16 4.98 -8.91
CA PHE A 261 -18.48 4.59 -9.33
C PHE A 261 -18.92 3.33 -8.61
N GLN A 262 -20.23 3.10 -8.56
CA GLN A 262 -20.79 1.86 -8.05
C GLN A 262 -21.95 1.39 -8.91
N PHE A 263 -22.23 0.10 -8.91
CA PHE A 263 -23.40 -0.46 -9.55
C PHE A 263 -23.87 -1.74 -8.85
N ASN A 264 -25.16 -2.04 -8.95
CA ASN A 264 -25.75 -3.22 -8.32
C ASN A 264 -26.12 -4.30 -9.34
N VAL A 265 -25.51 -5.48 -9.23
CA VAL A 265 -25.85 -6.66 -10.03
C VAL A 265 -27.00 -7.38 -9.35
N LYS A 266 -28.17 -7.46 -10.01
CA LYS A 266 -29.33 -8.20 -9.51
C LYS A 266 -29.36 -9.65 -9.96
N THR A 267 -28.81 -9.92 -11.15
CA THR A 267 -28.80 -11.25 -11.76
C THR A 267 -27.39 -11.52 -12.26
N GLY A 268 -26.82 -12.66 -11.85
CA GLY A 268 -25.46 -13.01 -12.24
C GLY A 268 -25.29 -13.22 -13.75
N GLY A 269 -24.04 -13.19 -14.18
CA GLY A 269 -23.64 -13.42 -15.56
C GLY A 269 -22.47 -12.57 -16.01
N SER A 270 -22.18 -12.61 -17.31
CA SER A 270 -21.11 -11.81 -17.89
C SER A 270 -21.49 -10.34 -17.90
N HIS A 271 -20.62 -9.51 -17.33
CA HIS A 271 -20.73 -8.07 -17.36
C HIS A 271 -19.44 -7.50 -17.95
N THR A 272 -19.60 -6.42 -18.71
CA THR A 272 -18.49 -5.63 -19.23
C THR A 272 -18.61 -4.21 -18.66
N VAL A 273 -17.54 -3.74 -18.04
CA VAL A 273 -17.34 -2.33 -17.69
C VAL A 273 -16.29 -1.80 -18.65
N ASP A 274 -16.57 -0.69 -19.33
CA ASP A 274 -15.62 -0.07 -20.27
C ASP A 274 -15.59 1.45 -20.16
N THR A 275 -14.44 2.01 -20.49
CA THR A 275 -14.22 3.45 -20.62
C THR A 275 -14.09 3.85 -22.10
N LEU A 276 -14.35 5.13 -22.40
CA LEU A 276 -14.12 5.71 -23.73
C LEU A 276 -13.88 7.20 -23.62
N GLY A 277 -12.91 7.69 -24.38
CA GLY A 277 -12.57 9.10 -24.48
C GLY A 277 -11.12 9.26 -24.93
N PRO A 278 -10.66 10.51 -25.05
CA PRO A 278 -9.28 10.82 -25.43
C PRO A 278 -8.27 10.63 -24.28
N THR A 279 -8.75 10.29 -23.09
CA THR A 279 -7.91 10.19 -21.88
C THR A 279 -7.48 8.76 -21.66
N ASP A 280 -6.18 8.55 -21.50
CA ASP A 280 -5.58 7.28 -21.12
C ASP A 280 -5.85 7.00 -19.63
N VAL A 281 -6.73 6.03 -19.37
CA VAL A 281 -7.27 5.72 -18.04
C VAL A 281 -6.99 4.28 -17.65
N VAL A 282 -6.75 4.08 -16.35
CA VAL A 282 -6.65 2.77 -15.73
C VAL A 282 -7.90 2.56 -14.88
N MET A 283 -8.53 1.40 -15.01
CA MET A 283 -9.74 1.03 -14.30
C MET A 283 -9.54 -0.20 -13.43
N LYS A 284 -10.08 -0.15 -12.21
CA LYS A 284 -10.19 -1.30 -11.30
C LYS A 284 -11.65 -1.60 -11.00
N LEU A 285 -11.99 -2.90 -10.96
CA LEU A 285 -13.29 -3.40 -10.54
C LEU A 285 -13.16 -4.11 -9.19
N PHE A 286 -14.08 -3.81 -8.27
CA PHE A 286 -14.12 -4.39 -6.92
C PHE A 286 -15.50 -4.99 -6.62
N GLY A 287 -15.52 -6.01 -5.75
CA GLY A 287 -16.75 -6.57 -5.19
C GLY A 287 -16.76 -8.11 -5.10
N PRO A 288 -17.95 -8.70 -4.94
CA PRO A 288 -19.19 -8.04 -4.51
C PRO A 288 -19.08 -7.53 -3.06
N ASP A 289 -19.81 -6.47 -2.75
CA ASP A 289 -20.02 -5.88 -1.41
C ASP A 289 -18.76 -5.52 -0.61
N SER A 290 -17.60 -5.55 -1.27
CA SER A 290 -16.30 -5.22 -0.71
C SER A 290 -15.57 -4.25 -1.64
N PRO A 291 -15.32 -3.00 -1.20
CA PRO A 291 -14.59 -2.02 -1.98
C PRO A 291 -13.07 -2.25 -1.96
N THR A 292 -12.61 -3.27 -1.24
CA THR A 292 -11.19 -3.65 -1.12
C THR A 292 -10.89 -4.98 -1.81
N ALA A 293 -11.92 -5.71 -2.27
CA ALA A 293 -11.78 -6.94 -3.02
C ALA A 293 -11.64 -6.65 -4.52
N VAL A 294 -10.41 -6.51 -5.01
CA VAL A 294 -10.12 -6.34 -6.44
C VAL A 294 -10.51 -7.62 -7.19
N ILE A 295 -11.29 -7.47 -8.26
CA ILE A 295 -11.67 -8.53 -9.20
C ILE A 295 -10.75 -8.48 -10.41
N ALA A 296 -10.53 -7.29 -10.96
CA ALA A 296 -9.71 -7.06 -12.14
C ALA A 296 -9.21 -5.61 -12.20
N GLU A 297 -8.11 -5.40 -12.91
CA GLU A 297 -7.53 -4.12 -13.31
C GLU A 297 -7.24 -4.19 -14.82
N ASP A 298 -7.49 -3.10 -15.54
CA ASP A 298 -7.20 -2.98 -16.97
C ASP A 298 -6.90 -1.52 -17.33
N ASP A 299 -6.06 -1.30 -18.34
CA ASP A 299 -5.68 0.02 -18.85
C ASP A 299 -5.91 0.20 -20.35
N ASP A 300 -5.68 -0.82 -21.19
CA ASP A 300 -5.71 -0.66 -22.65
C ASP A 300 -6.47 -1.75 -23.44
N SER A 301 -7.22 -2.65 -22.79
CA SER A 301 -7.96 -3.71 -23.51
C SER A 301 -9.22 -3.22 -24.26
N GLY A 302 -9.55 -1.94 -24.16
CA GLY A 302 -10.69 -1.31 -24.83
C GLY A 302 -10.33 -0.68 -26.19
N VAL A 303 -11.06 0.38 -26.55
CA VAL A 303 -10.79 1.11 -27.79
C VAL A 303 -9.69 2.13 -27.53
N GLU A 304 -8.62 2.09 -28.33
CA GLU A 304 -7.42 2.92 -28.16
C GLU A 304 -6.78 2.69 -26.79
N THR A 305 -6.66 3.73 -25.94
CA THR A 305 -6.01 3.68 -24.62
C THR A 305 -7.05 3.60 -23.49
N ASN A 306 -8.20 2.99 -23.74
CA ASN A 306 -9.28 2.93 -22.77
C ASN A 306 -9.35 1.54 -22.15
N ALA A 307 -9.65 1.48 -20.85
CA ALA A 307 -9.81 0.24 -20.13
C ALA A 307 -11.14 -0.47 -20.45
N LEU A 308 -11.10 -1.81 -20.49
CA LEU A 308 -12.23 -2.73 -20.61
C LEU A 308 -12.04 -3.94 -19.71
N ILE A 309 -12.97 -4.12 -18.76
CA ILE A 309 -13.02 -5.29 -17.89
C ILE A 309 -14.25 -6.12 -18.24
N ARG A 310 -14.05 -7.38 -18.59
CA ARG A 310 -15.12 -8.38 -18.72
C ARG A 310 -15.00 -9.41 -17.60
N SER A 311 -16.07 -9.64 -16.85
CA SER A 311 -16.06 -10.59 -15.72
C SER A 311 -17.43 -11.23 -15.51
N ASN A 312 -17.43 -12.47 -15.02
CA ASN A 312 -18.65 -13.13 -14.57
C ASN A 312 -18.94 -12.69 -13.13
N LEU A 313 -19.99 -11.89 -12.96
CA LEU A 313 -20.36 -11.30 -11.68
C LEU A 313 -21.56 -12.04 -11.08
N ILE A 314 -21.56 -12.23 -9.77
CA ILE A 314 -22.70 -12.73 -8.99
C ILE A 314 -23.54 -11.54 -8.46
N PRO A 315 -24.77 -11.76 -7.96
CA PRO A 315 -25.53 -10.68 -7.35
C PRO A 315 -24.79 -10.00 -6.19
N GLY A 316 -24.88 -8.67 -6.12
CA GLY A 316 -24.20 -7.85 -5.11
C GLY A 316 -23.84 -6.45 -5.63
N ARG A 317 -23.28 -5.62 -4.76
CA ARG A 317 -22.77 -4.29 -5.12
C ARG A 317 -21.33 -4.36 -5.58
N TYR A 318 -21.01 -3.63 -6.64
CA TYR A 318 -19.67 -3.54 -7.20
C TYR A 318 -19.22 -2.09 -7.26
N TYR A 319 -17.92 -1.88 -7.21
CA TYR A 319 -17.29 -0.57 -7.25
C TYR A 319 -16.30 -0.50 -8.40
N VAL A 320 -16.24 0.65 -9.05
CA VAL A 320 -15.28 0.93 -10.12
C VAL A 320 -14.46 2.12 -9.71
N GLN A 321 -13.15 1.99 -9.79
CA GLN A 321 -12.22 3.09 -9.61
C GLN A 321 -11.58 3.38 -10.96
N VAL A 322 -11.65 4.63 -11.40
CA VAL A 322 -11.00 5.09 -12.63
C VAL A 322 -10.03 6.20 -12.28
N ARG A 323 -8.83 6.13 -12.85
CA ARG A 323 -7.81 7.16 -12.71
C ARG A 323 -7.10 7.37 -14.03
N HIS A 324 -6.41 8.50 -14.18
CA HIS A 324 -5.49 8.63 -15.31
C HIS A 324 -4.31 7.65 -15.16
N TYR A 325 -3.83 7.12 -16.29
CA TYR A 325 -2.56 6.38 -16.36
C TYR A 325 -1.40 7.13 -15.70
N ASN A 326 -1.21 8.42 -16.04
CA ASN A 326 -0.24 9.30 -15.41
C ASN A 326 -0.80 10.00 -14.16
N LYS A 327 -0.53 9.41 -12.98
CA LYS A 327 -0.98 9.95 -11.68
C LYS A 327 -0.37 11.31 -11.30
N VAL A 328 0.71 11.75 -11.95
CA VAL A 328 1.47 12.94 -11.52
C VAL A 328 0.93 14.22 -12.15
N SER A 329 0.48 14.13 -13.41
CA SER A 329 0.05 15.32 -14.17
C SER A 329 -1.15 15.07 -15.07
N GLY A 330 -1.59 13.82 -15.23
CA GLY A 330 -2.66 13.46 -16.14
C GLY A 330 -4.01 13.98 -15.67
N MET A 331 -4.75 14.60 -16.59
CA MET A 331 -6.11 15.08 -16.43
C MET A 331 -6.83 14.91 -17.77
N GLY A 332 -8.15 14.77 -17.76
CA GLY A 332 -8.90 14.68 -19.01
C GLY A 332 -10.29 14.10 -18.88
N ASN A 333 -11.06 14.25 -19.95
CA ASN A 333 -12.44 13.77 -20.03
C ASN A 333 -12.49 12.32 -20.52
N TYR A 334 -13.43 11.57 -19.98
CA TYR A 334 -13.74 10.22 -20.44
C TYR A 334 -15.21 9.91 -20.14
N SER A 335 -15.64 8.69 -20.44
CA SER A 335 -16.97 8.21 -20.09
C SER A 335 -16.91 6.73 -19.71
N VAL A 336 -17.73 6.33 -18.75
CA VAL A 336 -17.80 4.94 -18.26
C VAL A 336 -19.18 4.34 -18.54
N LYS A 337 -19.21 3.03 -18.80
CA LYS A 337 -20.46 2.29 -18.96
C LYS A 337 -20.30 0.87 -18.44
N VAL A 338 -21.39 0.36 -17.86
CA VAL A 338 -21.53 -1.06 -17.50
C VAL A 338 -22.70 -1.67 -18.30
N ARG A 339 -22.47 -2.86 -18.84
CA ARG A 339 -23.45 -3.64 -19.61
C ARG A 339 -23.37 -5.11 -19.21
N ARG A 340 -24.51 -5.80 -19.29
CA ARG A 340 -24.55 -7.25 -19.29
C ARG A 340 -24.27 -7.72 -20.72
N THR A 341 -23.40 -8.71 -20.88
CA THR A 341 -22.97 -9.26 -22.18
C THR A 341 -23.35 -10.70 -22.35
#